data_AF-A0AAD2S3S1-F1
#
_entry.id   AF-A0AAD2S3S1-F1
#
_cell.length_a   1.000
_cell.length_b   1.000
_cell.length_c   1.000
_cell.angle_alpha   90.00
_cell.angle_beta   90.00
_cell.angle_gamma   90.00
#
_symmetry.space_group_name_H-M   'P 1'
#
loop_
_entity.id
_entity.type
_entity.pdbx_description
1 polymer ?
#
loop_
_entity_poly.entity_id
_entity_poly.type
_entity_poly.pdbx_seq_one_letter_code
_entity_poly.pdbx_strand_id
1 'polypeptide(L)'
;MKFERHHEILKRLSKFGSVKVSDLSNSLNVTKETIRSDLNELARLGYLTRCHGGAFIVLDSLDTIAKNEIAYALENYDTAQGIKKGHSTMKSQVCVIGSFNVDIISYLPRLPTIGESLLASNFIFSPGGKGCNQALAASFADTDVYFITKVGTDHFSDYAINFMNSSKIYKSIIYQTKETQT
;
A
#
# COMPACT_ATOMS: atom_id res chain seq x y z
N MET A 1 -4.38 19.33 -20.17
CA MET A 1 -3.09 19.79 -19.59
C MET A 1 -2.75 19.21 -18.22
N LYS A 2 -3.49 19.50 -17.13
CA LYS A 2 -3.17 18.96 -15.77
C LYS A 2 -3.77 17.58 -15.52
N PHE A 3 -5.06 17.41 -15.84
CA PHE A 3 -5.80 16.15 -15.68
C PHE A 3 -5.16 14.99 -16.47
N GLU A 4 -4.82 15.21 -17.75
CA GLU A 4 -4.12 14.22 -18.59
C GLU A 4 -2.75 13.82 -18.01
N ARG A 5 -2.04 14.78 -17.41
CA ARG A 5 -0.73 14.53 -16.80
C ARG A 5 -0.86 13.69 -15.53
N HIS A 6 -1.84 13.99 -14.68
CA HIS A 6 -2.17 13.17 -13.51
C HIS A 6 -2.56 11.76 -13.91
N HIS A 7 -3.39 11.62 -14.95
CA HIS A 7 -3.78 10.32 -15.50
C HIS A 7 -2.56 9.51 -15.97
N GLU A 8 -1.65 10.11 -16.74
CA GLU A 8 -0.44 9.42 -17.22
C GLU A 8 0.51 9.04 -16.07
N ILE A 9 0.65 9.89 -15.05
CA ILE A 9 1.42 9.58 -13.83
C ILE A 9 0.84 8.34 -13.12
N LEU A 10 -0.49 8.33 -12.89
CA LEU A 10 -1.17 7.22 -12.23
C LEU A 10 -1.10 5.94 -13.07
N LYS A 11 -1.23 6.04 -14.39
CA LYS A 11 -1.06 4.92 -15.31
C LYS A 11 0.33 4.29 -15.19
N ARG A 12 1.40 5.08 -15.12
CA ARG A 12 2.76 4.55 -14.93
C ARG A 12 2.96 3.96 -13.54
N LEU A 13 2.43 4.60 -12.51
CA LEU A 13 2.43 4.05 -11.15
C LEU A 13 1.74 2.69 -11.09
N SER A 14 0.59 2.53 -11.75
CA SER A 14 -0.11 1.24 -11.81
C SER A 14 0.68 0.16 -12.55
N LYS A 15 1.44 0.54 -13.59
CA LYS A 15 2.21 -0.39 -14.42
C LYS A 15 3.55 -0.80 -13.78
N PHE A 16 4.23 0.12 -13.12
CA PHE A 16 5.60 -0.06 -12.64
C PHE A 16 5.72 -0.05 -11.12
N GLY A 17 4.68 0.33 -10.37
CA GLY A 17 4.69 0.46 -8.92
C GLY A 17 5.38 1.72 -8.40
N SER A 18 6.29 2.32 -9.17
CA SER A 18 6.99 3.55 -8.83
C SER A 18 7.28 4.44 -10.05
N VAL A 19 7.56 5.72 -9.80
CA VAL A 19 7.93 6.71 -10.83
C VAL A 19 9.02 7.66 -10.31
N LYS A 20 9.93 8.06 -11.20
CA LYS A 20 10.93 9.11 -10.95
C LYS A 20 10.49 10.45 -11.56
N VAL A 21 10.79 11.54 -10.86
CA VAL A 21 10.50 12.90 -11.33
C VAL A 21 11.21 13.21 -12.65
N SER A 22 12.45 12.74 -12.81
CA SER A 22 13.23 12.93 -14.05
C SER A 22 12.54 12.32 -15.27
N ASP A 23 12.06 11.09 -15.12
CA ASP A 23 11.55 10.29 -16.22
C ASP A 23 10.19 10.82 -16.67
N LEU A 24 9.35 11.20 -15.70
CA LEU A 24 8.09 11.89 -15.95
C LEU A 24 8.31 13.24 -16.64
N SER A 25 9.23 14.06 -16.13
CA SER A 25 9.56 15.38 -16.68
C SER A 25 9.97 15.29 -18.15
N ASN A 26 10.89 14.38 -18.49
CA ASN A 26 11.35 14.17 -19.86
C ASN A 26 10.22 13.67 -20.77
N SER A 27 9.44 12.70 -20.31
CA SER A 27 8.41 12.07 -21.16
C SER A 27 7.16 12.93 -21.39
N LEU A 28 6.80 13.77 -20.41
CA LEU A 28 5.64 14.66 -20.47
C LEU A 28 6.03 16.05 -20.98
N ASN A 29 7.32 16.27 -21.28
CA ASN A 29 7.90 17.52 -21.72
C ASN A 29 7.52 18.72 -20.81
N VAL A 30 7.66 18.53 -19.50
CA VAL A 30 7.39 19.55 -18.47
C VAL A 30 8.55 19.64 -17.49
N THR A 31 8.63 20.73 -16.74
CA THR A 31 9.70 20.89 -15.74
C THR A 31 9.59 19.89 -14.60
N LYS A 32 10.72 19.56 -13.97
CA LYS A 32 10.76 18.72 -12.76
C LYS A 32 9.90 19.32 -11.64
N GLU A 33 9.81 20.65 -11.56
CA GLU A 33 9.01 21.35 -10.56
C GLU A 33 7.50 21.15 -10.77
N THR A 34 7.04 21.16 -12.03
CA THR A 34 5.66 20.81 -12.38
C THR A 34 5.33 19.40 -11.92
N ILE A 35 6.18 18.42 -12.22
CA ILE A 35 5.97 17.02 -11.77
C ILE A 35 5.99 16.91 -10.25
N ARG A 36 6.89 17.62 -9.56
CA ARG A 36 6.89 17.64 -8.09
C ARG A 36 5.60 18.23 -7.54
N SER A 37 5.06 19.28 -8.16
CA SER A 37 3.77 19.85 -7.75
C SER A 37 2.64 18.82 -7.92
N ASP A 38 2.57 18.14 -9.07
CA ASP A 38 1.54 17.12 -9.33
C ASP A 38 1.62 15.93 -8.38
N LEU A 39 2.83 15.40 -8.18
CA LEU A 39 3.05 14.29 -7.27
C LEU A 39 2.70 14.69 -5.83
N ASN A 40 2.96 15.94 -5.40
CA ASN A 40 2.55 16.41 -4.08
C ASN A 40 1.03 16.47 -3.94
N GLU A 41 0.33 16.90 -4.99
CA GLU A 41 -1.13 16.98 -5.00
C GLU A 41 -1.77 15.58 -5.00
N LEU A 42 -1.29 14.67 -5.85
CA LEU A 42 -1.74 13.28 -5.87
C LEU A 42 -1.45 12.56 -4.56
N ALA A 43 -0.33 12.88 -3.89
CA ALA A 43 -0.04 12.39 -2.55
C ALA A 43 -1.04 12.90 -1.52
N ARG A 44 -1.33 14.21 -1.54
CA ARG A 44 -2.32 14.82 -0.65
C ARG A 44 -3.72 14.23 -0.86
N LEU A 45 -4.04 13.82 -2.08
CA LEU A 45 -5.29 13.14 -2.43
C LEU A 45 -5.29 11.64 -2.11
N GLY A 46 -4.18 11.09 -1.60
CA GLY A 46 -4.09 9.68 -1.19
C GLY A 46 -3.84 8.68 -2.32
N TYR A 47 -3.58 9.13 -3.55
CA TYR A 47 -3.36 8.22 -4.69
C TYR A 47 -1.96 7.60 -4.72
N LEU A 48 -0.99 8.22 -4.05
CA LEU A 48 0.41 7.80 -4.06
C LEU A 48 1.13 8.29 -2.80
N THR A 49 2.35 7.81 -2.59
CA THR A 49 3.24 8.31 -1.53
C THR A 49 4.50 8.90 -2.15
N ARG A 50 4.98 10.00 -1.57
CA ARG A 50 6.21 10.69 -2.00
C ARG A 50 7.46 9.97 -1.52
N CYS A 51 8.46 9.89 -2.39
CA CYS A 51 9.83 9.51 -2.02
C CYS A 51 10.84 10.55 -2.55
N HIS A 52 12.09 10.49 -2.10
CA HIS A 52 13.12 11.44 -2.54
C HIS A 52 13.38 11.30 -4.04
N GLY A 53 12.88 12.26 -4.82
CA GLY A 53 13.03 12.29 -6.29
C GLY A 53 11.95 11.55 -7.08
N GLY A 54 10.86 11.09 -6.44
CA GLY A 54 9.83 10.29 -7.10
C GLY A 54 8.54 10.11 -6.29
N ALA A 55 7.77 9.09 -6.68
CA ALA A 55 6.59 8.62 -5.99
C ALA A 55 6.40 7.11 -6.21
N PHE A 56 5.65 6.47 -5.32
CA PHE A 56 5.24 5.07 -5.46
C PHE A 56 3.75 4.90 -5.15
N ILE A 57 3.15 3.83 -5.67
CA ILE A 57 1.72 3.58 -5.51
C ILE A 57 1.42 3.10 -4.10
N VAL A 58 0.34 3.62 -3.50
CA VAL A 58 -0.28 2.97 -2.34
C VAL A 58 -1.15 1.85 -2.90
N LEU A 59 -0.92 0.62 -2.45
CA LEU A 59 -1.64 -0.57 -2.89
C LEU A 59 -3.08 -0.57 -2.36
N ASP A 60 -3.89 0.44 -2.70
CA ASP A 60 -5.30 0.59 -2.29
C ASP A 60 -6.24 1.09 -3.38
N SER A 61 -5.71 1.56 -4.51
CA SER A 61 -6.57 2.05 -5.60
C SER A 61 -7.15 0.93 -6.47
N LEU A 62 -6.53 -0.24 -6.51
CA LEU A 62 -7.08 -1.43 -7.17
C LEU A 62 -8.17 -2.12 -6.35
N ASP A 63 -8.14 -1.96 -5.02
CA ASP A 63 -9.09 -2.60 -4.11
C ASP A 63 -10.46 -1.91 -4.12
N THR A 64 -10.50 -0.59 -4.33
CA THR A 64 -11.77 0.19 -4.32
C THR A 64 -12.67 -0.14 -5.53
N ILE A 65 -12.10 -0.42 -6.70
CA ILE A 65 -12.88 -0.76 -7.91
C ILE A 65 -13.33 -2.22 -7.86
N ALA A 66 -12.46 -3.13 -7.43
CA ALA A 66 -12.78 -4.55 -7.29
C ALA A 66 -13.80 -4.85 -6.18
N LYS A 67 -13.74 -4.12 -5.05
CA LYS A 67 -14.68 -4.26 -3.94
C LYS A 67 -16.13 -3.92 -4.34
N ASN A 68 -16.33 -2.93 -5.21
CA ASN A 68 -17.67 -2.51 -5.61
C ASN A 68 -18.36 -3.50 -6.57
N GLU A 69 -17.63 -4.12 -7.49
CA GLU A 69 -18.20 -5.15 -8.37
C GLU A 69 -18.51 -6.45 -7.61
N ILE A 70 -17.63 -6.83 -6.67
CA ILE A 70 -17.83 -8.03 -5.84
C ILE A 70 -18.97 -7.81 -4.83
N ALA A 71 -19.08 -6.63 -4.20
CA ALA A 71 -20.18 -6.33 -3.27
C ALA A 71 -21.55 -6.40 -3.95
N TYR A 72 -21.66 -5.87 -5.18
CA TYR A 72 -22.88 -5.97 -5.98
C TYR A 72 -23.22 -7.42 -6.38
N ALA A 73 -22.21 -8.24 -6.67
CA ALA A 73 -22.40 -9.65 -6.97
C ALA A 73 -22.83 -10.47 -5.73
N LEU A 74 -22.30 -10.15 -4.54
CA LEU A 74 -22.60 -10.83 -3.29
C LEU A 74 -23.99 -10.47 -2.74
N GLU A 75 -24.43 -9.21 -2.85
CA GLU A 75 -25.79 -8.79 -2.47
C GLU A 75 -26.88 -9.52 -3.27
N ASN A 76 -26.58 -9.87 -4.53
CA ASN A 76 -27.51 -10.59 -5.40
C ASN A 76 -27.35 -12.12 -5.36
N TYR A 77 -26.35 -12.65 -4.64
CA TYR A 77 -26.13 -14.09 -4.51
C TYR A 77 -26.98 -14.71 -3.38
N ASP A 78 -27.24 -13.96 -2.32
CA ASP A 78 -27.99 -14.41 -1.13
C ASP A 78 -29.49 -14.62 -1.38
N THR A 79 -30.05 -14.06 -2.46
CA THR A 79 -31.47 -14.24 -2.81
C THR A 79 -31.78 -15.52 -3.59
N ALA A 80 -30.76 -16.25 -4.07
CA ALA A 80 -30.96 -17.42 -4.95
C ALA A 80 -30.83 -18.79 -4.25
N GLN A 81 -30.32 -18.89 -3.03
CA GLN A 81 -30.10 -20.17 -2.34
C GLN A 81 -30.62 -20.12 -0.89
N GLY A 82 -31.79 -20.72 -0.67
CA GLY A 82 -32.41 -20.85 0.65
C GLY A 82 -31.67 -21.82 1.57
N ILE A 83 -30.64 -21.32 2.26
CA ILE A 83 -29.98 -22.05 3.37
C ILE A 83 -30.60 -21.60 4.70
N LYS A 84 -31.20 -22.56 5.41
CA LYS A 84 -31.85 -22.37 6.71
C LYS A 84 -30.85 -21.88 7.76
N LYS A 85 -31.12 -20.71 8.37
CA LYS A 85 -30.37 -20.16 9.51
C LYS A 85 -30.42 -21.10 10.73
N GLY A 86 -29.26 -21.65 11.11
CA GLY A 86 -29.05 -22.35 12.37
C GLY A 86 -27.67 -21.99 12.94
N HIS A 87 -27.66 -21.47 14.16
CA HIS A 87 -26.55 -20.85 14.92
C HIS A 87 -26.16 -19.42 14.52
N SER A 88 -26.41 -18.46 15.41
CA SER A 88 -25.72 -17.17 15.43
C SER A 88 -24.25 -17.41 15.74
N THR A 89 -23.44 -17.60 14.70
CA THR A 89 -21.98 -17.71 14.84
C THR A 89 -21.44 -16.35 15.26
N MET A 90 -21.09 -16.21 16.54
CA MET A 90 -20.26 -15.09 17.00
C MET A 90 -19.02 -15.03 16.10
N LYS A 91 -18.75 -13.87 15.50
CA LYS A 91 -17.55 -13.68 14.68
C LYS A 91 -16.31 -13.94 15.55
N SER A 92 -15.43 -14.84 15.11
CA SER A 92 -14.22 -15.17 15.86
C SER A 92 -13.29 -13.95 15.94
N GLN A 93 -12.55 -13.82 17.04
CA GLN A 93 -11.63 -12.70 17.27
C GLN A 93 -10.21 -13.20 17.46
N VAL A 94 -9.24 -12.53 16.84
CA VAL A 94 -7.81 -12.83 16.95
C VAL A 94 -7.04 -11.56 17.28
N CYS A 95 -6.16 -11.61 18.28
CA CYS A 95 -5.23 -10.54 18.57
C CYS A 95 -3.81 -10.96 18.19
N VAL A 96 -3.16 -10.19 17.32
CA VAL A 96 -1.78 -10.39 16.92
C VAL A 96 -0.94 -9.25 17.48
N ILE A 97 0.07 -9.59 18.27
CA ILE A 97 1.08 -8.65 18.74
C ILE A 97 2.38 -9.01 18.04
N GLY A 98 2.92 -8.11 17.23
CA GLY A 98 4.10 -8.48 16.46
C GLY A 98 4.70 -7.37 15.62
N SER A 99 5.67 -7.77 14.80
CA SER A 99 6.43 -6.83 13.97
C SER A 99 5.66 -6.38 12.74
N PHE A 100 5.86 -5.11 12.42
CA PHE A 100 5.70 -4.53 11.10
C PHE A 100 7.09 -4.07 10.65
N ASN A 101 7.41 -4.22 9.37
CA ASN A 101 8.55 -3.58 8.73
C ASN A 101 8.16 -3.18 7.30
N VAL A 102 9.01 -2.41 6.63
CA VAL A 102 8.86 -2.12 5.20
C VAL A 102 9.91 -2.90 4.43
N ASP A 103 9.46 -3.80 3.55
CA ASP A 103 10.34 -4.53 2.65
C ASP A 103 10.69 -3.65 1.45
N ILE A 104 11.99 -3.43 1.23
CA ILE A 104 12.52 -2.61 0.12
C ILE A 104 13.06 -3.54 -0.96
N ILE A 105 12.36 -3.60 -2.09
CA ILE A 105 12.68 -4.51 -3.19
C ILE A 105 13.25 -3.68 -4.34
N SER A 106 14.50 -3.98 -4.72
CA SER A 106 15.21 -3.30 -5.81
C SER A 106 15.42 -4.24 -6.99
N TYR A 107 14.99 -3.83 -8.18
CA TYR A 107 15.21 -4.61 -9.40
C TYR A 107 16.49 -4.17 -10.09
N LEU A 108 17.43 -5.10 -10.21
CA LEU A 108 18.74 -4.91 -10.82
C LEU A 108 18.88 -5.81 -12.06
N PRO A 109 19.68 -5.42 -13.07
CA PRO A 109 19.95 -6.29 -14.21
C PRO A 109 20.73 -7.56 -13.80
N ARG A 110 21.49 -7.48 -12.71
CA ARG A 110 22.18 -8.60 -12.03
C ARG A 110 22.53 -8.19 -10.60
N LEU A 111 22.97 -9.13 -9.78
CA LEU A 111 23.53 -8.82 -8.46
C LEU A 111 24.82 -7.99 -8.59
N PRO A 112 25.06 -7.01 -7.69
CA PRO A 112 26.26 -6.19 -7.71
C PRO A 112 27.49 -6.99 -7.26
N THR A 113 28.66 -6.66 -7.80
CA THR A 113 29.93 -7.11 -7.24
C THR A 113 30.41 -6.17 -6.14
N ILE A 114 31.39 -6.59 -5.34
CA ILE A 114 31.94 -5.77 -4.25
C ILE A 114 32.43 -4.42 -4.80
N GLY A 115 32.00 -3.33 -4.16
CA GLY A 115 32.37 -1.95 -4.53
C GLY A 115 31.64 -1.39 -5.75
N GLU A 116 30.81 -2.17 -6.42
CA GLU A 116 30.05 -1.73 -7.59
C GLU A 116 28.79 -0.94 -7.19
N SER A 117 28.51 0.15 -7.90
CA SER A 117 27.25 0.88 -7.82
C SER A 117 26.43 0.64 -9.09
N LEU A 118 25.28 -0.05 -8.96
CA LEU A 118 24.35 -0.30 -10.06
C LEU A 118 23.12 0.58 -9.94
N LEU A 119 22.65 1.09 -11.08
CA LEU A 119 21.38 1.80 -11.15
C LEU A 119 20.24 0.79 -11.20
N ALA A 120 19.36 0.80 -10.19
CA ALA A 120 18.15 -0.01 -10.23
C ALA A 120 17.15 0.52 -11.25
N SER A 121 16.55 -0.42 -11.99
CA SER A 121 15.49 -0.13 -12.96
C SER A 121 14.17 0.19 -12.25
N ASN A 122 13.94 -0.38 -11.06
CA ASN A 122 12.74 -0.15 -10.27
C ASN A 122 12.98 -0.38 -8.77
N PHE A 123 12.15 0.27 -7.95
CA PHE A 123 12.07 0.06 -6.51
C PHE A 123 10.61 -0.14 -6.10
N ILE A 124 10.35 -1.09 -5.20
CA ILE A 124 9.03 -1.33 -4.61
C ILE A 124 9.19 -1.31 -3.09
N PHE A 125 8.27 -0.62 -2.41
CA PHE A 125 8.10 -0.68 -0.98
C PHE A 125 6.85 -1.50 -0.69
N SER A 126 6.98 -2.55 0.12
CA SER A 126 5.91 -3.48 0.43
C SER A 126 5.70 -3.54 1.95
N PRO A 127 4.46 -3.69 2.44
CA PRO A 127 4.27 -3.98 3.85
C PRO A 127 4.88 -5.35 4.15
N GLY A 128 5.54 -5.46 5.29
CA GLY A 128 6.15 -6.71 5.73
C GLY A 128 5.97 -6.92 7.23
N GLY A 129 6.67 -7.94 7.72
CA GLY A 129 6.78 -8.24 9.13
C GLY A 129 5.94 -9.47 9.44
N LYS A 130 6.51 -10.41 10.19
CA LYS A 130 5.83 -11.68 10.48
C LYS A 130 4.51 -11.45 11.20
N GLY A 131 4.46 -10.48 12.13
CA GLY A 131 3.23 -10.11 12.85
C GLY A 131 2.18 -9.55 11.90
N CYS A 132 2.56 -8.57 11.08
CA CYS A 132 1.70 -8.00 10.06
C CYS A 132 1.16 -9.07 9.09
N ASN A 133 2.02 -9.93 8.56
CA ASN A 133 1.64 -10.99 7.62
C ASN A 133 0.65 -11.99 8.25
N GLN A 134 0.85 -12.35 9.52
CA GLN A 134 -0.07 -13.22 10.25
C GLN A 134 -1.42 -12.54 10.52
N ALA A 135 -1.40 -11.27 10.94
CA ALA A 135 -2.62 -10.49 11.17
C ALA A 135 -3.45 -10.34 9.89
N LEU A 136 -2.77 -10.03 8.78
CA LEU A 136 -3.39 -9.91 7.48
C LEU A 136 -3.97 -11.26 7.03
N ALA A 137 -3.20 -12.35 7.11
CA ALA A 137 -3.69 -13.69 6.76
C ALA A 137 -4.93 -14.09 7.57
N ALA A 138 -4.93 -13.85 8.89
CA ALA A 138 -6.07 -14.11 9.76
C ALA A 138 -7.30 -13.26 9.38
N SER A 139 -7.10 -12.01 8.95
CA SER A 139 -8.21 -11.13 8.55
C SER A 139 -8.93 -11.60 7.28
N PHE A 140 -8.28 -12.40 6.44
CA PHE A 140 -8.91 -13.02 5.27
C PHE A 140 -9.74 -14.27 5.60
N ALA A 141 -9.65 -14.79 6.82
CA ALA A 141 -10.43 -15.94 7.29
C ALA A 141 -11.80 -15.56 7.92
N ASP A 142 -12.31 -14.36 7.62
CA ASP A 142 -13.55 -13.79 8.18
C ASP A 142 -13.57 -13.65 9.72
N THR A 143 -12.40 -13.33 10.28
CA THR A 143 -12.17 -13.11 11.71
C THR A 143 -11.91 -11.62 11.98
N ASP A 144 -12.43 -11.09 13.09
CA ASP A 144 -12.05 -9.75 13.55
C ASP A 144 -10.64 -9.78 14.14
N VAL A 145 -9.69 -9.19 13.42
CA VAL A 145 -8.28 -9.16 13.82
C VAL A 145 -7.91 -7.82 14.45
N TYR A 146 -7.40 -7.89 15.68
CA TYR A 146 -6.74 -6.79 16.35
C TYR A 146 -5.23 -6.93 16.17
N PHE A 147 -4.57 -5.92 15.61
CA PHE A 147 -3.11 -5.93 15.43
C PHE A 147 -2.44 -4.88 16.30
N ILE A 148 -1.43 -5.28 17.08
CA ILE A 148 -0.67 -4.39 17.95
C ILE A 148 0.79 -4.43 17.50
N THR A 149 1.35 -3.25 17.21
CA THR A 149 2.74 -3.13 16.77
C THR A 149 3.38 -1.82 17.23
N LYS A 150 4.69 -1.71 17.04
CA LYS A 150 5.47 -0.50 17.31
C LYS A 150 6.30 -0.17 16.09
N VAL A 151 6.27 1.09 15.66
CA VAL A 151 7.02 1.64 14.52
C VAL A 151 7.83 2.87 14.95
N GLY A 152 8.68 3.38 14.07
CA GLY A 152 9.39 4.64 14.29
C GLY A 152 8.50 5.88 14.13
N THR A 153 9.13 7.05 14.02
CA THR A 153 8.47 8.32 13.61
C THR A 153 9.02 8.82 12.27
N ASP A 154 9.55 7.93 11.45
CA ASP A 154 10.05 8.22 10.10
C ASP A 154 8.95 8.12 9.04
N HIS A 155 9.28 8.39 7.78
CA HIS A 155 8.33 8.30 6.66
C HIS A 155 7.72 6.90 6.46
N PHE A 156 8.37 5.84 6.92
CA PHE A 156 7.81 4.49 6.85
C PHE A 156 6.74 4.26 7.93
N SER A 157 6.74 5.04 9.01
CA SER A 157 5.66 5.01 10.00
C SER A 157 4.33 5.52 9.41
N ASP A 158 4.36 6.58 8.60
CA ASP A 158 3.18 7.08 7.87
C ASP A 158 2.65 6.00 6.89
N TYR A 159 3.57 5.33 6.19
CA TYR A 159 3.23 4.20 5.32
C TYR A 159 2.56 3.06 6.10
N ALA A 160 3.10 2.70 7.27
CA ALA A 160 2.54 1.66 8.13
C ALA A 160 1.11 2.01 8.60
N ILE A 161 0.91 3.24 9.07
CA ILE A 161 -0.40 3.72 9.54
C ILE A 161 -1.43 3.69 8.40
N ASN A 162 -1.06 4.22 7.23
CA ASN A 162 -1.95 4.23 6.07
C ASN A 162 -2.31 2.82 5.62
N PHE A 163 -1.32 1.92 5.53
CA PHE A 163 -1.54 0.52 5.18
C PHE A 163 -2.47 -0.20 6.18
N MET A 164 -2.26 -0.02 7.48
CA MET A 164 -3.10 -0.68 8.48
C MET A 164 -4.55 -0.18 8.42
N ASN A 165 -4.75 1.13 8.22
CA ASN A 165 -6.09 1.74 8.10
C ASN A 165 -6.88 1.28 6.87
N SER A 166 -6.19 0.87 5.80
CA SER A 166 -6.83 0.44 4.56
C SER A 166 -6.91 -1.09 4.39
N SER A 167 -6.14 -1.83 5.20
CA SER A 167 -6.17 -3.29 5.23
C SER A 167 -7.49 -3.86 5.75
N LYS A 168 -7.65 -5.20 5.66
CA LYS A 168 -8.79 -5.93 6.24
C LYS A 168 -8.68 -6.15 7.77
N ILE A 169 -7.59 -5.70 8.40
CA ILE A 169 -7.42 -5.79 9.84
C ILE A 169 -8.50 -4.92 10.51
N TYR A 170 -9.28 -5.52 11.41
CA TYR A 170 -10.42 -4.84 12.03
C TYR A 170 -10.00 -3.62 12.84
N LYS A 171 -8.90 -3.74 13.62
CA LYS A 171 -8.35 -2.62 14.38
C LYS A 171 -6.86 -2.76 14.61
N SER A 172 -6.11 -1.69 14.37
CA SER A 172 -4.68 -1.60 14.72
C SER A 172 -4.43 -0.67 15.90
N ILE A 173 -3.52 -1.06 16.80
CA ILE A 173 -2.93 -0.20 17.84
C ILE A 173 -1.44 -0.06 17.49
N ILE A 174 -1.04 1.16 17.14
CA ILE A 174 0.31 1.47 16.66
C ILE A 174 0.99 2.36 17.68
N TYR A 175 2.05 1.86 18.30
CA TYR A 175 2.94 2.68 19.12
C TYR A 175 4.03 3.29 18.24
N GLN A 176 4.38 4.55 18.47
CA GLN A 176 5.48 5.22 17.75
C GLN A 176 6.63 5.54 18.71
N THR A 177 7.87 5.47 18.23
CA THR A 177 9.06 5.92 18.96
C THR A 177 10.01 6.73 18.09
N LYS A 178 10.72 7.68 18.72
CA LYS A 178 11.82 8.43 18.09
C LYS A 178 13.18 7.73 18.21
N GLU A 179 13.25 6.68 19.03
CA GLU A 179 14.51 5.99 19.37
C GLU A 179 15.00 5.07 18.25
N THR A 180 14.07 4.53 17.45
CA THR A 180 14.36 3.58 16.37
C THR A 180 13.52 3.88 15.14
N GLN A 181 14.02 3.49 13.96
CA GLN A 181 13.30 3.57 12.70
C GLN A 181 12.36 2.36 12.52
N THR A 182 11.37 2.52 11.64
CA THR A 182 10.38 1.49 11.24
C THR A 182 10.99 0.42 10.36
#